data_AF-K2GNB5-F1
#
_entry.id   AF-K2GNB5-F1
#
_cell.length_a   1.000
_cell.length_b   1.000
_cell.length_c   1.000
_cell.angle_alpha   90.00
_cell.angle_beta   90.00
_cell.angle_gamma   90.00
#
_symmetry.space_group_name_H-M   'P 1'
#
loop_
_entity.id
_entity.type
_entity.pdbx_description
1 polymer ?
#
loop_
_entity_poly.entity_id
_entity_poly.type
_entity_poly.pdbx_seq_one_letter_code
_entity_poly.pdbx_strand_id
1 'polypeptide(L)' 'MAAKHFYRPRNEKVLAKYSAQFPKIKTFTIDEVFGGWANAQKTHFVNGAIFDQIYNSKR' A
#
# COMPACT_ATOMS: atom_id res chain seq x y z
N MET A 1 14.92 15.90 5.07
CA MET A 1 14.96 15.74 3.60
C MET A 1 13.77 14.96 3.02
N ALA A 2 12.87 14.33 3.79
CA ALA A 2 11.74 13.56 3.24
C ALA A 2 10.56 14.38 2.66
N ALA A 3 10.25 15.55 3.22
CA ALA A 3 9.11 16.37 2.79
C ALA A 3 9.32 17.11 1.45
N LYS A 4 10.56 17.24 0.97
CA LYS A 4 10.87 17.79 -0.37
C LYS A 4 10.68 16.78 -1.50
N HIS A 5 10.40 15.50 -1.18
CA HIS A 5 10.27 14.41 -2.16
C HIS A 5 8.87 13.76 -2.17
N PHE A 6 7.82 14.50 -1.77
CA PHE A 6 6.42 14.02 -1.83
C PHE A 6 6.08 12.79 -0.96
N TYR A 7 6.98 12.33 -0.09
CA TYR A 7 6.66 11.28 0.87
C TYR A 7 5.69 11.81 1.94
N ARG A 8 4.63 11.05 2.24
CA ARG A 8 3.70 11.35 3.34
C ARG A 8 4.43 11.22 4.67
N PRO A 9 4.71 12.32 5.40
CA PRO A 9 5.40 12.24 6.67
C PRO A 9 4.50 11.59 7.71
N ARG A 10 5.03 10.60 8.44
CA ARG A 10 4.30 9.92 9.54
C ARG A 10 4.11 10.82 10.77
N ASN A 11 4.81 11.95 10.84
CA ASN A 11 4.66 12.91 11.93
C ASN A 11 3.39 13.75 11.73
N GLU A 12 2.42 13.58 12.63
CA GLU A 12 1.10 14.20 12.58
C GLU A 12 1.16 15.73 12.50
N LYS A 13 2.14 16.36 13.17
CA LYS A 13 2.33 17.82 13.14
C LYS A 13 2.72 18.33 11.75
N VAL A 14 3.49 17.52 11.02
CA VAL A 14 3.90 17.85 9.64
C VAL A 14 2.78 17.52 8.67
N LEU A 15 2.09 16.39 8.86
CA LEU A 15 0.94 16.00 8.02
C LEU A 15 -0.18 17.05 8.05
N ALA A 16 -0.51 17.61 9.22
CA ALA A 16 -1.50 18.68 9.37
C ALA A 16 -1.11 19.95 8.59
N LYS A 17 0.19 20.29 8.57
CA LYS A 17 0.71 21.45 7.83
C LYS A 17 0.66 21.26 6.30
N TYR A 18 0.64 20.01 5.83
CA TYR A 18 0.53 19.66 4.40
C TYR A 18 -0.84 19.04 4.03
N SER A 19 -1.88 19.19 4.87
CA SER A 19 -3.22 18.64 4.59
C SER A 19 -3.84 19.10 3.29
N ALA A 20 -3.45 20.27 2.76
CA ALA A 20 -3.88 20.74 1.43
C ALA A 20 -3.33 19.90 0.26
N GLN A 21 -2.19 19.22 0.45
CA GLN A 21 -1.55 18.37 -0.58
C GLN A 21 -1.87 16.88 -0.37
N PHE A 22 -2.35 16.50 0.82
CA PHE A 22 -2.66 15.12 1.16
C PHE A 22 -4.13 14.99 1.57
N PRO A 23 -5.05 14.79 0.61
CA PRO A 23 -6.45 14.56 0.92
C PRO A 23 -6.61 13.34 1.83
N LYS A 24 -7.60 13.40 2.73
CA LYS A 24 -8.00 12.29 3.59
C LYS A 24 -8.61 11.18 2.72
N ILE A 25 -7.76 10.27 2.25
CA ILE A 25 -8.19 9.01 1.64
C ILE A 25 -8.29 7.96 2.74
N LYS A 26 -9.30 7.08 2.63
CA LYS A 26 -9.39 5.89 3.48
C LYS A 26 -8.26 4.95 3.07
N THR A 27 -7.24 4.84 3.90
CA THR A 27 -6.16 3.87 3.74
C THR A 27 -6.48 2.65 4.60
N PHE A 28 -6.20 1.47 4.08
CA PHE A 28 -6.19 0.23 4.85
C PHE A 28 -4.75 -0.23 5.00
N THR A 29 -4.45 -0.90 6.10
CA THR A 29 -3.15 -1.55 6.28
C THR A 29 -3.18 -2.96 5.71
N ILE A 30 -2.01 -3.48 5.36
CA ILE A 30 -1.86 -4.84 4.84
C ILE A 30 -2.21 -5.87 5.92
N ASP A 31 -2.01 -5.50 7.18
CA ASP A 31 -2.40 -6.32 8.31
C ASP A 31 -3.93 -6.47 8.40
N GLU A 32 -4.67 -5.37 8.27
CA GLU A 32 -6.14 -5.39 8.33
C GLU A 32 -6.80 -6.18 7.20
N VAL A 33 -6.24 -6.13 5.98
CA VAL A 33 -6.87 -6.75 4.81
C VAL A 33 -6.36 -8.16 4.55
N PHE A 34 -5.09 -8.43 4.83
CA PHE A 34 -4.43 -9.68 4.44
C PHE A 34 -3.86 -10.46 5.64
N GLY A 35 -3.94 -9.94 6.87
CA GLY A 35 -3.34 -10.59 8.04
C GLY A 35 -1.81 -10.61 7.98
N GLY A 36 -1.22 -9.58 7.36
CA GLY A 36 0.22 -9.37 7.29
C GLY A 36 0.86 -9.73 5.94
N TRP A 37 2.09 -9.24 5.75
CA TRP A 37 2.83 -9.42 4.48
C TRP A 37 3.08 -10.89 4.11
N ALA A 38 3.31 -11.77 5.09
CA ALA A 38 3.55 -13.19 4.83
C ALA A 38 2.32 -13.85 4.16
N ASN A 39 1.12 -13.52 4.64
CA ASN A 39 -0.14 -14.03 4.07
C ASN A 39 -0.46 -13.36 2.73
N ALA A 40 -0.30 -12.03 2.62
CA ALA A 40 -0.47 -11.32 1.35
C ALA A 40 0.44 -11.89 0.24
N GLN A 41 1.71 -12.15 0.57
CA GLN A 41 2.69 -12.69 -0.36
C GLN A 41 2.34 -14.12 -0.77
N LYS A 42 1.93 -14.96 0.18
CA LYS A 42 1.52 -16.35 -0.09
C LYS A 42 0.24 -16.44 -0.93
N THR A 43 -0.72 -15.56 -0.72
CA THR A 43 -2.01 -15.63 -1.43
C THR A 43 -1.95 -15.01 -2.82
N HIS A 44 -1.17 -13.93 -3.01
CA HIS A 44 -1.19 -13.18 -4.25
C HIS A 44 0.04 -13.39 -5.14
N PHE A 45 1.22 -13.71 -4.59
CA PHE A 45 2.49 -13.58 -5.31
C PHE A 45 3.35 -14.85 -5.39
N VAL A 46 2.95 -15.98 -4.78
CA VAL A 46 3.69 -17.25 -4.96
C VAL A 46 3.44 -17.83 -6.37
N ASN A 47 4.33 -18.70 -6.82
CA ASN A 47 4.21 -19.36 -8.13
C ASN A 47 2.87 -20.11 -8.24
N GLY A 48 2.07 -19.76 -9.25
CA GLY A 48 0.71 -20.29 -9.46
C GLY A 48 -0.40 -19.61 -8.67
N ALA A 49 -0.10 -18.53 -7.94
CA ALA A 49 -1.09 -17.73 -7.22
C ALA A 49 -1.90 -16.82 -8.14
N ILE A 50 -2.75 -15.98 -7.52
CA ILE A 50 -3.69 -15.09 -8.20
C ILE A 50 -2.99 -14.21 -9.25
N PHE A 51 -1.77 -13.71 -8.97
CA PHE A 51 -1.03 -12.92 -9.96
C PHE A 51 -0.72 -13.71 -11.24
N ASP A 52 -0.24 -14.95 -11.10
CA ASP A 52 0.06 -15.86 -12.21
C ASP A 52 -1.21 -16.25 -12.98
N GLN A 53 -2.33 -16.46 -12.27
CA GLN A 53 -3.62 -16.77 -12.88
C GLN A 53 -4.17 -15.61 -13.72
N ILE A 54 -4.10 -14.37 -13.20
CA ILE A 54 -4.53 -13.18 -13.94
C ILE A 54 -3.59 -12.91 -15.13
N TYR A 55 -2.30 -13.10 -14.95
CA TYR A 55 -1.30 -12.84 -15.98
C TYR A 55 -1.41 -13.85 -17.14
N ASN A 56 -1.57 -15.14 -16.84
CA ASN A 56 -1.74 -16.18 -17.85
C ASN A 56 -3.13 -16.17 -18.49
N SER A 57 -4.17 -15.69 -17.81
CA SER A 57 -5.52 -15.57 -18.37
C SER A 57 -5.66 -14.44 -19.40
N LYS A 58 -4.66 -13.54 -19.53
CA LYS A 58 -4.67 -12.46 -20.52
C LYS A 58 -4.06 -12.84 -21.88
N ARG A 59 -3.77 -14.12 -22.10
CA ARG A 59 -3.23 -14.62 -23.38
C ARG A 59 -4.29 -15.20 -24.28
#